data_AF-A0A0F4GK01-F1
#
_entry.id   AF-A0A0F4GK01-F1
#
_cell.length_a   1.000
_cell.length_b   1.000
_cell.length_c   1.000
_cell.angle_alpha   90.00
_cell.angle_beta   90.00
_cell.angle_gamma   90.00
#
_symmetry.space_group_name_H-M   'P 1'
#
loop_
_entity.id
_entity.type
_entity.pdbx_description
1 polymer ?
#
loop_
_entity_poly.entity_id
_entity_poly.type
_entity_poly.pdbx_seq_one_letter_code
_entity_poly.pdbx_strand_id
1 'polypeptide(L)' 'MDSCLKETQRMKPVQLVSSNRLATRNVTLPDGTFIARGEVVTFSAHDHFNPDIYPEPEKFDGYRFLKRRGIPGIGT' A
#
# COMPACT_ATOMS: atom_id res chain seq x y z
N MET A 1 14.89 3.43 13.31
CA MET A 1 15.53 3.63 11.99
C MET A 1 14.58 3.23 10.86
N ASP A 2 13.85 2.11 11.00
CA ASP A 2 12.96 1.58 9.96
C ASP A 2 11.88 2.54 9.47
N SER A 3 11.38 3.42 10.35
CA SER A 3 10.30 4.36 10.00
C SER A 3 10.72 5.36 8.92
N CYS A 4 11.94 5.90 9.00
CA CYS A 4 12.45 6.83 8.00
C CYS A 4 12.66 6.14 6.64
N LEU A 5 13.17 4.91 6.64
CA LEU A 5 13.39 4.15 5.40
C LEU A 5 12.06 3.77 4.71
N LYS A 6 11.02 3.46 5.49
CA LYS A 6 9.67 3.21 4.95
C LYS A 6 9.04 4.48 4.37
N GLU A 7 9.19 5.62 5.05
CA GLU A 7 8.65 6.90 4.56
C GLU A 7 9.35 7.38 3.29
N THR A 8 10.67 7.18 3.17
CA THR A 8 11.39 7.50 1.92
C THR A 8 10.83 6.69 0.75
N GLN A 9 10.62 5.39 0.93
CA GLN A 9 10.05 4.53 -0.12
C GLN A 9 8.59 4.83 -0.43
N ARG A 10 7.80 5.32 0.54
CA ARG A 10 6.42 5.77 0.30
C ARG A 10 6.40 6.98 -0.65
N MET A 11 7.22 7.99 -0.36
CA MET A 11 7.30 9.24 -1.13
C MET A 11 7.97 9.06 -2.50
N LYS A 12 8.94 8.15 -2.58
CA LYS A 12 9.68 7.84 -3.81
C LYS A 12 9.70 6.31 -4.01
N PRO A 13 8.58 5.71 -4.44
CA PRO A 13 8.52 4.28 -4.67
C PRO A 13 9.41 3.90 -5.85
N VAL A 14 10.10 2.76 -5.73
CA VAL A 14 10.94 2.21 -6.81
C VAL A 14 10.11 1.80 -8.02
N GLN A 15 8.86 1.37 -7.79
CA GLN A 15 7.90 1.02 -8.83
C GLN A 15 6.54 1.64 -8.52
N LEU A 16 5.93 2.29 -9.52
CA LEU A 16 4.60 2.91 -9.36
C LEU A 16 3.47 1.86 -9.37
N VAL A 17 3.68 0.76 -10.09
CA VAL A 17 2.79 -0.40 -10.11
C VAL A 17 3.63 -1.57 -9.66
N SER A 18 3.26 -2.18 -8.54
CA SER A 18 4.03 -3.27 -7.94
C SER A 18 3.16 -4.48 -7.67
N SER A 19 3.80 -5.65 -7.56
CA SER A 19 3.18 -6.94 -7.27
C SER A 19 2.24 -7.47 -8.35
N ASN A 20 2.78 -8.18 -9.33
CA ASN A 20 1.99 -8.97 -10.28
C ASN A 20 1.51 -10.26 -9.61
N ARG A 21 0.26 -10.29 -9.14
CA ARG A 21 -0.38 -11.52 -8.64
C ARG A 21 -1.20 -12.13 -9.76
N LEU A 22 -0.89 -13.36 -10.15
CA LEU A 22 -1.69 -14.12 -11.11
C LEU A 22 -2.86 -14.79 -10.40
N ALA A 23 -4.08 -14.55 -10.84
CA ALA A 23 -5.26 -15.24 -10.35
C ALA A 23 -5.24 -16.71 -10.81
N THR A 24 -4.94 -17.64 -9.91
CA THR A 24 -4.92 -19.09 -10.21
C THR A 24 -6.31 -19.72 -10.27
N ARG A 25 -7.34 -18.97 -9.88
CA ARG A 25 -8.77 -19.32 -9.95
C ARG A 25 -9.59 -18.04 -10.01
N ASN A 26 -10.87 -18.16 -10.33
CA ASN A 26 -11.80 -17.04 -10.23
C ASN A 26 -11.93 -16.62 -8.76
N VAL A 27 -11.79 -15.33 -8.47
CA VAL A 27 -11.89 -14.75 -7.13
C VAL A 27 -12.82 -13.56 -7.17
N THR A 28 -13.73 -13.48 -6.20
CA THR A 28 -14.51 -12.26 -5.94
C THR A 28 -13.99 -11.67 -4.65
N LEU A 29 -13.50 -10.43 -4.73
CA LEU A 29 -13.03 -9.68 -3.57
C LEU A 29 -14.22 -9.21 -2.71
N PRO A 30 -14.01 -8.85 -1.43
CA PRO A 30 -15.09 -8.41 -0.53
C PRO A 30 -15.84 -7.16 -1.00
N ASP A 31 -15.21 -6.34 -1.84
CA ASP A 31 -15.78 -5.15 -2.48
C ASP A 31 -16.65 -5.48 -3.71
N GLY A 32 -16.76 -6.76 -4.08
CA GLY A 32 -17.51 -7.24 -5.25
C GLY A 32 -16.68 -7.31 -6.54
N THR A 33 -15.41 -6.90 -6.53
CA THR A 33 -14.55 -6.97 -7.71
C THR A 33 -14.31 -8.43 -8.12
N PHE A 34 -14.71 -8.79 -9.34
CA PHE A 34 -14.49 -10.13 -9.91
C PHE A 34 -13.17 -10.18 -10.69
N ILE A 35 -12.36 -11.18 -10.39
CA ILE A 35 -11.05 -11.41 -10.99
C ILE A 35 -11.08 -12.80 -11.61
N ALA A 36 -10.93 -12.88 -12.92
CA ALA A 36 -10.95 -14.13 -13.65
C ALA A 36 -9.63 -14.88 -13.51
N ARG A 37 -9.68 -16.21 -13.57
CA ARG A 37 -8.48 -17.05 -13.66
C ARG A 37 -7.62 -16.60 -14.84
N GLY A 38 -6.34 -16.37 -14.59
CA GLY A 38 -5.36 -15.95 -15.59
C GLY A 38 -5.13 -14.44 -15.64
N GLU A 39 -5.94 -13.63 -14.95
CA GLU A 39 -5.70 -12.19 -14.85
C GLU A 39 -4.56 -11.88 -13.89
N VAL A 40 -3.82 -10.82 -14.21
CA VAL A 40 -2.76 -10.28 -13.36
C VAL A 40 -3.29 -9.07 -12.62
N VAL A 41 -3.33 -9.19 -11.30
CA VAL A 41 -3.71 -8.12 -10.38
C VAL A 41 -2.44 -7.40 -9.97
N THR A 42 -2.49 -6.07 -10.01
CA THR A 42 -1.39 -5.21 -9.55
C THR A 42 -1.90 -4.15 -8.60
N PHE A 43 -1.04 -3.66 -7.72
CA PHE A 43 -1.37 -2.58 -6.81
C PHE A 43 -0.69 -1.30 -7.26
N SER A 44 -1.47 -0.22 -7.34
CA SER A 44 -0.97 1.11 -7.63
C SER A 44 -0.38 1.73 -6.37
N ALA A 45 0.86 2.21 -6.46
CA ALA A 45 1.47 3.01 -5.40
C ALA A 45 0.88 4.42 -5.30
N HIS A 46 -0.10 4.78 -6.12
CA HIS A 46 -0.79 6.08 -6.02
C HIS A 46 -1.47 6.27 -4.65
N ASP A 47 -1.98 5.19 -4.05
CA ASP A 47 -2.60 5.21 -2.72
C ASP A 47 -1.63 5.62 -1.60
N HIS A 48 -0.32 5.62 -1.86
CA HIS A 48 0.66 6.22 -0.95
C HIS A 48 0.42 7.71 -0.71
N PHE A 49 -0.25 8.39 -1.63
CA PHE A 49 -0.60 9.81 -1.54
C PHE A 49 -2.06 10.06 -1.18
N ASN A 50 -2.83 9.01 -0.87
CA ASN A 50 -4.21 9.15 -0.44
C ASN A 50 -4.26 9.77 0.98
N PRO A 51 -4.89 10.95 1.18
CA PRO A 51 -4.95 11.62 2.48
C PRO A 51 -5.76 10.85 3.54
N ASP A 52 -6.72 10.02 3.12
CA ASP A 52 -7.53 9.20 4.03
C ASP A 52 -6.70 8.08 4.67
N ILE A 53 -5.68 7.61 3.94
CA ILE A 53 -4.74 6.61 4.45
C ILE A 53 -3.59 7.33 5.16
N TYR A 54 -2.99 8.34 4.53
CA TYR A 54 -1.80 9.06 4.99
C TYR A 54 -2.10 10.55 5.18
N PRO A 55 -2.38 11.03 6.40
CA PRO A 55 -2.59 12.46 6.67
C PRO A 55 -1.38 13.30 6.24
N GLU A 56 -1.59 14.47 5.62
CA GLU A 56 -0.53 15.29 5.02
C GLU A 56 0.41 14.45 4.10
N PRO A 57 -0.11 13.82 3.02
CA PRO A 57 0.62 12.81 2.25
C PRO A 57 1.86 13.33 1.53
N GLU A 58 1.89 14.62 1.21
CA GLU A 58 3.02 15.30 0.55
C GLU A 58 4.17 15.64 1.51
N LYS A 59 3.92 15.56 2.83
CA LYS A 59 4.89 15.89 3.86
C LYS A 59 5.63 14.65 4.31
N PHE A 60 6.96 14.71 4.24
CA PHE A 60 7.82 13.69 4.80
C PHE A 60 7.76 13.73 6.34
N ASP A 61 7.27 12.66 6.96
CA ASP A 61 7.33 12.46 8.41
C ASP A 61 8.08 11.16 8.72
N GLY A 62 9.35 11.28 9.13
CA GLY A 62 10.21 10.15 9.47
C GLY A 62 9.70 9.30 10.65
N TYR A 63 8.76 9.82 11.45
CA TYR A 63 8.12 9.10 12.55
C TYR A 63 6.76 8.51 12.18
N ARG A 64 6.26 8.72 10.95
CA ARG A 64 4.93 8.29 10.52
C ARG A 64 4.67 6.80 10.76
N PHE A 65 5.61 5.95 10.36
CA PHE A 65 5.51 4.49 10.56
C PHE A 65 5.80 4.06 12.00
N LEU A 66 6.56 4.85 12.76
CA LEU A 66 6.73 4.63 14.20
C LEU A 66 5.41 4.88 14.96
N LYS A 67 4.72 5.99 14.66
CA LYS A 67 3.42 6.34 15.25
C LYS A 67 2.36 5.27 14.94
N ARG A 68 2.36 4.74 13.72
CA ARG A 68 1.41 3.68 13.30
C ARG A 68 1.57 2.36 14.05
N ARG A 69 2.77 2.02 14.54
CA ARG A 69 2.98 0.80 15.34
C ARG A 69 2.23 0.82 16.68
N GLY A 70 1.90 2.00 17.19
CA GLY A 70 1.12 2.16 18.41
C GLY A 70 -0.39 1.96 18.21
N ILE A 71 -0.87 1.81 16.97
CA ILE A 71 -2.29 1.67 16.65
C ILE A 71 -2.62 0.19 16.48
N PRO A 72 -3.47 -0.40 17.35
CA PRO A 72 -3.89 -1.79 17.22
C PRO A 72 -4.55 -2.02 15.85
N GLY A 73 -4.12 -3.07 15.13
CA GLY A 73 -4.70 -3.47 13.83
C GLY A 73 -4.08 -2.84 12.58
N ILE A 74 -3.17 -1.87 12.71
CA ILE A 74 -2.48 -1.22 11.56
C ILE A 74 -0.99 -1.61 11.49
N GLY A 75 -0.47 -2.27 12.53
CA GLY A 75 0.94 -2.63 12.64
C GLY A 75 1.23 -4.12 12.44
N THR A 76 1.30 -4.58 11.18
CA THR A 76 2.16 -5.70 10.75
C THR A 76 2.67 -5.42 9.35
#